data_AF-A0A9Y3S0S7-F1
#
_entry.id   AF-A0A9Y3S0S7-F1
#
_cell.length_a   1.000
_cell.length_b   1.000
_cell.length_c   1.000
_cell.angle_alpha   90.00
_cell.angle_beta   90.00
_cell.angle_gamma   90.00
#
_symmetry.space_group_name_H-M   'P 1'
#
loop_
_entity.id
_entity.type
_entity.pdbx_description
1 polymer ?
#
loop_
_entity_poly.entity_id
_entity_poly.type
_entity_poly.pdbx_seq_one_letter_code
_entity_poly.pdbx_strand_id
1 'polypeptide(L)'
;MNSTDHQCCYHDQFNTKTECCCWKKESAEVQLKNSSCCSEESAVLEGQSNSKVGNQVCCDGCSSVQKPWINQCCGDTPFGSAQRGVLCCNNTLYENRNDGEECSETGIPYDPTKGTICCSQFHGSPGQHCCGTEIYQPDAEICCNGHRHSRLENIHCCGIKAYNIKDPQMKCCAGTLYNLTLLDEHGQDAQCCGSLLQKQQDICCSSEDREVLYSAKTGFRCCGHLYFNTTLWSCCAERLRSIHEPGQDRRKMNNESRLQSVNNMNKTDLCKKMRIGTVESVSLHSIVFKSVLKIRGKKAKVKALPFPYILKTDDHCSSPKLIPGKIYFFNKVNVFTDSNHDTVLQSLHFIFSKCSA
;
A
#
# COMPACT_ATOMS: atom_id res chain seq x y z
N MET A 1 44.92 -3.27 10.14
CA MET A 1 45.86 -2.91 9.06
C MET A 1 45.52 -1.50 8.62
N ASN A 2 46.40 -0.54 8.92
CA ASN A 2 46.25 0.87 8.57
C ASN A 2 46.62 1.07 7.10
N SER A 3 45.64 1.34 6.24
CA SER A 3 45.91 1.75 4.86
C SER A 3 45.78 3.25 4.74
N THR A 4 46.85 3.93 4.34
CA THR A 4 46.96 5.39 4.17
C THR A 4 46.24 5.93 2.93
N ASP A 5 45.59 5.05 2.17
CA ASP A 5 45.09 5.35 0.84
C ASP A 5 43.57 5.65 0.79
N HIS A 6 42.88 5.75 1.93
CA HIS A 6 41.43 6.00 1.97
C HIS A 6 41.09 7.48 2.24
N GLN A 7 40.12 8.03 1.50
CA GLN A 7 39.58 9.39 1.63
C GLN A 7 38.05 9.37 1.79
N CYS A 8 37.47 10.46 2.32
CA CYS A 8 36.03 10.59 2.51
C CYS A 8 35.30 10.95 1.20
N CYS A 9 34.19 10.27 0.94
CA CYS A 9 33.22 10.60 -0.10
C CYS A 9 31.82 10.65 0.50
N TYR A 10 31.41 11.83 0.96
CA TYR A 10 30.10 12.02 1.61
C TYR A 10 29.91 11.10 2.84
N HIS A 11 29.10 10.03 2.74
CA HIS A 11 28.93 9.04 3.82
C HIS A 11 29.92 7.85 3.75
N ASP A 12 30.62 7.67 2.63
CA ASP A 12 31.47 6.50 2.37
C ASP A 12 32.96 6.84 2.41
N GLN A 13 33.79 5.80 2.49
CA GLN A 13 35.23 5.90 2.26
C GLN A 13 35.58 5.28 0.92
N PHE A 14 36.51 5.88 0.20
CA PHE A 14 37.03 5.33 -1.05
C PHE A 14 38.55 5.23 -1.02
N ASN A 15 39.06 4.20 -1.67
CA ASN A 15 40.50 4.03 -1.85
C ASN A 15 40.98 4.90 -3.02
N THR A 16 41.75 5.94 -2.73
CA THR A 16 42.34 6.88 -3.69
C THR A 16 43.18 6.24 -4.80
N LYS A 17 43.61 4.98 -4.66
CA LYS A 17 44.33 4.25 -5.70
C LYS A 17 43.39 3.60 -6.71
N THR A 18 42.25 3.07 -6.28
CA THR A 18 41.33 2.27 -7.11
C THR A 18 40.02 2.98 -7.44
N GLU A 19 39.63 3.98 -6.66
CA GLU A 19 38.33 4.62 -6.66
C GLU A 19 38.46 6.16 -6.65
N CYS A 20 37.36 6.84 -6.94
CA CYS A 20 37.18 8.29 -6.83
C CYS A 20 35.81 8.62 -6.22
N CYS A 21 35.66 9.83 -5.68
CA CYS A 21 34.39 10.34 -5.20
C CYS A 21 33.67 11.17 -6.26
N CYS A 22 32.46 10.77 -6.61
CA CYS A 22 31.67 11.39 -7.66
C CYS A 22 30.53 12.24 -7.10
N TRP A 23 30.64 13.56 -7.25
CA TRP A 23 29.64 14.51 -6.78
C TRP A 23 28.50 14.68 -7.78
N LYS A 24 27.26 14.52 -7.32
CA LYS A 24 26.01 14.77 -8.06
C LYS A 24 25.15 15.77 -7.30
N LYS A 25 25.37 17.07 -7.54
CA LYS A 25 24.63 18.24 -6.99
C LYS A 25 24.44 18.29 -5.46
N GLU A 26 23.78 17.32 -4.83
CA GLU A 26 23.49 17.23 -3.39
C GLU A 26 23.92 15.91 -2.73
N SER A 27 24.48 14.96 -3.50
CA SER A 27 25.04 13.71 -2.97
C SER A 27 26.39 13.38 -3.61
N ALA A 28 27.17 12.50 -2.99
CA ALA A 28 28.34 11.92 -3.63
C ALA A 28 28.35 10.39 -3.51
N GLU A 29 28.88 9.73 -4.53
CA GLU A 29 28.97 8.27 -4.61
C GLU A 29 30.41 7.84 -4.90
N VAL A 30 30.85 6.74 -4.31
CA VAL A 30 32.15 6.14 -4.63
C VAL A 30 32.05 5.38 -5.95
N GLN A 31 32.97 5.66 -6.86
CA GLN A 31 33.06 5.01 -8.16
C GLN A 31 34.47 4.50 -8.40
N LEU A 32 34.62 3.42 -9.17
CA LEU A 32 35.94 2.98 -9.63
C LEU A 32 36.55 4.04 -10.55
N LYS A 33 37.88 4.18 -10.55
CA LYS A 33 38.60 5.18 -11.35
C LYS A 33 38.34 5.13 -12.86
N ASN A 34 37.85 4.01 -13.38
CA ASN A 34 37.48 3.86 -14.79
C ASN A 34 36.08 4.43 -15.13
N SER A 35 35.36 4.95 -14.13
CA SER A 35 34.06 5.58 -14.32
C SER A 35 34.20 6.95 -15.02
N SER A 36 33.20 7.31 -15.81
CA SER A 36 33.19 8.56 -16.60
C SER A 36 33.33 9.81 -15.72
N CYS A 37 32.76 9.79 -14.52
CA CYS A 37 32.88 10.88 -13.57
C CYS A 37 34.31 11.03 -13.01
N CYS A 38 35.07 9.95 -12.87
CA CYS A 38 36.48 10.01 -12.43
C CYS A 38 37.43 10.51 -13.52
N SER A 39 36.92 10.71 -14.75
CA SER A 39 37.68 11.12 -15.93
C SER A 39 37.62 12.63 -16.17
N GLU A 40 36.69 13.34 -15.54
CA GLU A 40 36.68 14.80 -15.47
C GLU A 40 37.33 15.19 -14.13
N GLU A 41 38.40 15.99 -14.19
CA GLU A 41 38.98 16.65 -13.01
C GLU A 41 37.89 17.47 -12.34
N SER A 42 37.17 16.85 -11.41
CA SER A 42 36.13 17.50 -10.62
C SER A 42 36.81 18.62 -9.86
N ALA A 43 36.43 19.84 -10.22
CA ALA A 43 36.90 21.10 -9.69
C ALA A 43 37.12 20.99 -8.18
N VAL A 44 38.39 21.17 -7.79
CA VAL A 44 38.78 21.50 -6.44
C VAL A 44 38.07 22.81 -6.09
N LEU A 45 36.92 22.71 -5.43
CA LEU A 45 36.42 23.83 -4.63
C LEU A 45 37.41 23.96 -3.46
N GLU A 46 38.28 24.95 -3.59
CA GLU A 46 39.15 25.42 -2.52
C GLU A 46 38.31 25.64 -1.25
N GLY A 47 38.52 24.83 -0.22
CA GLY A 47 37.85 25.08 1.05
C GLY A 47 37.81 23.94 2.08
N GLN A 48 38.04 22.67 1.73
CA GLN A 48 38.04 21.59 2.72
C GLN A 48 39.28 20.70 2.60
N SER A 49 40.22 20.98 3.50
CA SER A 49 41.42 20.25 3.91
C SER A 49 41.69 18.90 3.23
N ASN A 50 42.64 18.91 2.29
CA ASN A 50 43.46 17.74 1.93
C ASN A 50 44.31 17.30 3.14
N SER A 51 43.73 16.53 4.06
CA SER A 51 44.49 15.87 5.13
C SER A 51 44.71 14.39 4.78
N LYS A 52 45.92 14.07 4.29
CA LYS A 52 46.45 12.70 4.28
C LYS A 52 46.58 12.22 5.72
N VAL A 53 45.66 11.37 6.22
CA VAL A 53 45.83 10.73 7.54
C VAL A 53 45.14 9.37 7.55
N GLY A 54 45.92 8.28 7.60
CA GLY A 54 45.39 6.98 8.04
C GLY A 54 45.00 7.08 9.52
N ASN A 55 43.76 6.69 9.84
CA ASN A 55 43.04 6.86 11.12
C ASN A 55 41.98 7.99 11.10
N GLN A 56 41.06 7.99 10.12
CA GLN A 56 39.89 8.87 10.15
C GLN A 56 38.57 8.12 9.95
N VAL A 57 37.51 8.61 10.60
CA VAL A 57 36.10 8.20 10.41
C VAL A 57 35.40 9.35 9.69
N CYS A 58 34.67 9.04 8.62
CA CYS A 58 33.93 10.01 7.82
C CYS A 58 32.44 9.88 8.15
N CYS A 59 31.81 10.95 8.63
CA CYS A 59 30.40 10.99 8.98
C CYS A 59 29.77 12.25 8.38
N ASP A 60 28.76 12.11 7.51
CA ASP A 60 28.09 13.20 6.78
C ASP A 60 29.03 14.29 6.23
N GLY A 61 30.14 13.88 5.60
CA GLY A 61 31.14 14.80 5.04
C GLY A 61 32.15 15.37 6.03
N CYS A 62 32.02 15.10 7.34
CA CYS A 62 32.97 15.49 8.38
C CYS A 62 33.99 14.37 8.66
N SER A 63 35.29 14.69 8.57
CA SER A 63 36.37 13.76 8.93
C SER A 63 36.77 13.91 10.40
N SER A 64 36.78 12.82 11.16
CA SER A 64 37.18 12.79 12.57
C SER A 64 38.27 11.75 12.83
N VAL A 65 39.05 11.91 13.90
CA VAL A 65 40.13 10.95 14.24
C VAL A 65 39.55 9.60 14.66
N GLN A 66 39.96 8.52 13.98
CA GLN A 66 39.57 7.15 14.29
C GLN A 66 40.24 6.68 15.57
N LYS A 67 39.42 6.33 16.57
CA LYS A 67 39.85 5.64 17.79
C LYS A 67 39.43 4.15 17.69
N PRO A 68 40.08 3.21 18.39
CA PRO A 68 39.83 1.78 18.23
C PRO A 68 38.36 1.34 18.46
N TRP A 69 37.59 2.15 19.18
CA TRP A 69 36.18 1.95 19.51
C TRP A 69 35.24 2.98 18.87
N ILE A 70 35.72 3.86 17.98
CA ILE A 70 34.91 4.84 17.26
C ILE A 70 35.02 4.52 15.77
N ASN A 71 34.03 3.80 15.24
CA ASN A 71 34.01 3.28 13.87
C ASN A 71 32.62 3.34 13.21
N GLN A 72 31.65 3.95 13.87
CA GLN A 72 30.29 4.15 13.36
C GLN A 72 29.96 5.64 13.29
N CYS A 73 28.91 5.99 12.58
CA CYS A 73 28.43 7.36 12.43
C CYS A 73 26.98 7.45 12.90
N CYS A 74 26.70 8.54 13.61
CA CYS A 74 25.36 8.99 13.91
C CYS A 74 25.21 10.40 13.33
N GLY A 75 24.64 10.49 12.12
CA GLY A 75 24.72 11.72 11.33
C GLY A 75 26.17 12.10 11.06
N ASP A 76 26.54 13.34 11.41
CA ASP A 76 27.90 13.88 11.30
C ASP A 76 28.84 13.46 12.43
N THR A 77 28.31 12.80 13.47
CA THR A 77 29.05 12.53 14.69
C THR A 77 29.57 11.08 14.71
N PRO A 78 30.89 10.88 14.78
CA PRO A 78 31.47 9.54 14.89
C PRO A 78 31.26 8.98 16.30
N PHE A 79 30.79 7.75 16.41
CA PHE A 79 30.61 7.07 17.69
C PHE A 79 30.98 5.58 17.61
N GLY A 80 30.97 4.93 18.77
CA GLY A 80 31.22 3.50 18.90
C GLY A 80 30.01 2.75 19.41
N SER A 81 29.69 1.58 18.84
CA SER A 81 28.65 0.70 19.41
C SER A 81 28.99 0.16 20.81
N ALA A 82 30.27 0.17 21.19
CA ALA A 82 30.73 -0.20 22.54
C ALA A 82 30.86 1.00 23.49
N GLN A 83 30.60 2.22 23.03
CA GLN A 83 30.66 3.41 23.86
C GLN A 83 29.44 3.42 24.78
N ARG A 84 29.68 3.32 26.09
CA ARG A 84 28.61 3.44 27.09
C ARG A 84 28.10 4.88 27.14
N GLY A 85 26.82 5.03 27.49
CA GLY A 85 26.23 6.33 27.72
C GLY A 85 25.80 7.07 26.46
N VAL A 86 25.84 6.45 25.28
CA VAL A 86 25.40 7.07 24.02
C VAL A 86 24.36 6.21 23.29
N LEU A 87 23.40 6.85 22.65
CA LEU A 87 22.42 6.21 21.78
C LEU A 87 22.21 7.07 20.53
N CYS A 88 22.34 6.48 19.35
CA CYS A 88 22.05 7.15 18.10
C CYS A 88 20.60 6.91 17.69
N CYS A 89 19.80 7.97 17.55
CA CYS A 89 18.44 7.88 17.04
C CYS A 89 18.23 8.91 15.93
N ASN A 90 17.79 8.45 14.75
CA ASN A 90 17.51 9.28 13.58
C ASN A 90 18.62 10.31 13.29
N ASN A 91 19.87 9.82 13.16
CA ASN A 91 21.09 10.62 12.94
C ASN A 91 21.45 11.62 14.04
N THR A 92 20.78 11.59 15.19
CA THR A 92 21.12 12.43 16.36
C THR A 92 21.74 11.57 17.45
N LEU A 93 22.97 11.92 17.88
CA LEU A 93 23.66 11.23 18.95
C LEU A 93 23.22 11.79 20.32
N TYR A 94 22.59 10.96 21.13
CA TYR A 94 22.18 11.30 22.49
C TYR A 94 23.22 10.83 23.49
N GLU A 95 23.71 11.74 24.34
CA GLU A 95 24.67 11.44 25.41
C GLU A 95 23.99 11.25 26.78
N ASN A 96 24.71 10.66 27.73
CA ASN A 96 24.26 10.32 29.08
C ASN A 96 23.02 9.40 29.11
N ARG A 97 23.01 8.41 28.21
CA ARG A 97 21.94 7.40 28.11
C ARG A 97 22.20 6.18 28.97
N ASN A 98 21.15 5.45 29.31
CA ASN A 98 21.29 4.19 30.03
C ASN A 98 21.35 3.01 29.05
N ASP A 99 22.04 1.94 29.45
CA ASP A 99 22.00 0.68 28.71
C ASP A 99 20.57 0.14 28.67
N GLY A 100 20.10 -0.29 27.49
CA GLY A 100 18.75 -0.83 27.29
C GLY A 100 17.70 0.20 26.82
N GLU A 101 18.06 1.47 26.63
CA GLU A 101 17.21 2.44 25.93
C GLU A 101 17.16 2.15 24.41
N GLU A 102 16.00 2.41 23.81
CA GLU A 102 15.71 2.20 22.39
C GLU A 102 15.21 3.50 21.74
N CYS A 103 15.26 3.55 20.41
CA CYS A 103 14.72 4.68 19.64
C CYS A 103 13.25 4.43 19.28
N SER A 104 12.39 5.42 19.51
CA SER A 104 11.05 5.42 18.90
C SER A 104 11.13 5.50 17.37
N GLU A 105 10.02 5.25 16.68
CA GLU A 105 9.90 5.44 15.23
C GLU A 105 10.28 6.85 14.77
N THR A 106 10.12 7.85 15.64
CA THR A 106 10.46 9.26 15.37
C THR A 106 11.86 9.65 15.86
N GLY A 107 12.64 8.68 16.33
CA GLY A 107 14.01 8.90 16.79
C GLY A 107 14.13 9.46 18.20
N ILE A 108 13.11 9.29 19.05
CA ILE A 108 13.15 9.73 20.45
C ILE A 108 13.63 8.56 21.32
N PRO A 109 14.75 8.70 22.06
CA PRO A 109 15.20 7.71 23.04
C PRO A 109 14.16 7.45 24.14
N TYR A 110 13.94 6.19 24.48
CA TYR A 110 13.13 5.80 25.63
C TYR A 110 13.55 4.46 26.20
N ASP A 111 13.18 4.24 27.46
CA ASP A 111 13.39 2.97 28.13
C ASP A 111 12.13 2.10 27.98
N PRO A 112 12.17 1.00 27.20
CA PRO A 112 11.00 0.14 26.96
C PRO A 112 10.55 -0.60 28.23
N THR A 113 11.40 -0.68 29.26
CA THR A 113 11.02 -1.25 30.56
C THR A 113 10.19 -0.30 31.41
N LYS A 114 10.26 1.01 31.12
CA LYS A 114 9.51 2.06 31.83
C LYS A 114 8.22 2.46 31.13
N GLY A 115 8.10 2.24 29.83
CA GLY A 115 6.93 2.69 29.09
C GLY A 115 6.93 2.37 27.61
N THR A 116 5.83 2.73 26.95
CA THR A 116 5.63 2.60 25.51
C THR A 116 5.55 4.00 24.89
N ILE A 117 6.12 4.20 23.71
CA ILE A 117 5.93 5.42 22.92
C ILE A 117 4.90 5.20 21.82
N CYS A 118 3.85 6.04 21.80
CA CYS A 118 2.81 6.05 20.77
C CYS A 118 2.80 7.39 20.04
N CYS A 119 3.10 7.40 18.73
CA CYS A 119 3.20 8.62 17.91
C CYS A 119 3.98 9.76 18.59
N SER A 120 5.16 9.44 19.16
CA SER A 120 6.03 10.36 19.93
C SER A 120 5.56 10.75 21.33
N GLN A 121 4.49 10.15 21.85
CA GLN A 121 4.02 10.37 23.23
C GLN A 121 4.44 9.20 24.13
N PHE A 122 5.14 9.50 25.22
CA PHE A 122 5.55 8.50 26.20
C PHE A 122 4.41 8.17 27.16
N HIS A 123 4.11 6.89 27.29
CA HIS A 123 3.16 6.34 28.25
C HIS A 123 3.92 5.48 29.26
N GLY A 124 3.80 5.78 30.55
CA GLY A 124 4.44 5.05 31.65
C GLY A 124 3.82 3.67 31.92
N SER A 125 3.53 2.91 30.88
CA SER A 125 2.91 1.59 30.92
C SER A 125 3.69 0.68 29.96
N PRO A 126 4.72 -0.02 30.44
CA PRO A 126 5.55 -0.87 29.61
C PRO A 126 4.75 -2.06 29.06
N GLY A 127 5.13 -2.53 27.88
CA GLY A 127 4.49 -3.68 27.22
C GLY A 127 3.07 -3.40 26.70
N GLN A 128 2.63 -2.14 26.68
CA GLN A 128 1.36 -1.75 26.09
C GLN A 128 1.48 -1.51 24.59
N HIS A 129 0.35 -1.61 23.89
CA HIS A 129 0.28 -1.43 22.43
C HIS A 129 -0.32 -0.07 22.09
N CYS A 130 0.08 0.48 20.94
CA CYS A 130 -0.39 1.79 20.51
C CYS A 130 -1.57 1.70 19.54
N CYS A 131 -2.55 2.56 19.77
CA CYS A 131 -3.61 2.87 18.82
C CYS A 131 -3.61 4.38 18.57
N GLY A 132 -2.93 4.79 17.51
CA GLY A 132 -2.65 6.22 17.29
C GLY A 132 -1.74 6.75 18.38
N THR A 133 -2.15 7.82 19.06
CA THR A 133 -1.39 8.46 20.16
C THR A 133 -1.63 7.81 21.52
N GLU A 134 -2.63 6.95 21.65
CA GLU A 134 -3.03 6.34 22.92
C GLU A 134 -2.57 4.88 23.03
N ILE A 135 -2.44 4.39 24.26
CA ILE A 135 -2.26 2.97 24.54
C ILE A 135 -3.60 2.22 24.54
N TYR A 136 -3.59 0.97 24.10
CA TYR A 136 -4.76 0.08 24.14
C TYR A 136 -4.37 -1.36 24.53
N GLN A 137 -5.35 -2.11 25.05
CA GLN A 137 -5.19 -3.50 25.45
C GLN A 137 -5.76 -4.43 24.37
N PRO A 138 -4.95 -5.13 23.56
CA PRO A 138 -5.47 -5.93 22.42
C PRO A 138 -6.47 -7.02 22.82
N ASP A 139 -6.43 -7.52 24.06
CA ASP A 139 -7.34 -8.57 24.54
C ASP A 139 -8.77 -8.07 24.80
N ALA A 140 -8.93 -6.81 25.21
CA ALA A 140 -10.24 -6.17 25.43
C ALA A 140 -10.59 -5.17 24.31
N GLU A 141 -9.59 -4.85 23.50
CA GLU A 141 -9.40 -3.70 22.60
C GLU A 141 -9.49 -4.01 21.10
N ILE A 142 -10.05 -3.15 20.26
CA ILE A 142 -9.70 -3.10 18.84
C ILE A 142 -9.27 -1.69 18.43
N CYS A 143 -8.21 -1.61 17.63
CA CYS A 143 -7.74 -0.36 17.06
C CYS A 143 -8.19 -0.23 15.60
N CYS A 144 -8.96 0.80 15.29
CA CYS A 144 -9.43 1.12 13.95
C CYS A 144 -8.84 2.46 13.50
N ASN A 145 -7.84 2.43 12.61
CA ASN A 145 -7.15 3.62 12.10
C ASN A 145 -6.76 4.63 13.19
N GLY A 146 -6.19 4.14 14.30
CA GLY A 146 -5.75 4.98 15.41
C GLY A 146 -6.84 5.32 16.44
N HIS A 147 -8.05 4.76 16.31
CA HIS A 147 -9.12 4.91 17.29
C HIS A 147 -9.45 3.61 18.00
N ARG A 148 -9.48 3.68 19.34
CA ARG A 148 -9.72 2.53 20.23
C ARG A 148 -11.22 2.30 20.40
N HIS A 149 -11.65 1.04 20.28
CA HIS A 149 -13.02 0.60 20.49
C HIS A 149 -13.05 -0.68 21.30
N SER A 150 -14.10 -0.92 22.06
CA SER A 150 -14.29 -2.17 22.78
C SER A 150 -14.33 -3.37 21.83
N ARG A 151 -13.61 -4.43 22.20
CA ARG A 151 -13.64 -5.70 21.49
C ARG A 151 -14.90 -6.47 21.87
N LEU A 152 -15.82 -6.58 20.91
CA LEU A 152 -16.99 -7.45 21.00
C LEU A 152 -16.90 -8.53 19.91
N GLU A 153 -17.77 -9.52 19.97
CA GLU A 153 -17.82 -10.58 18.97
C GLU A 153 -18.15 -10.01 17.58
N ASN A 154 -17.47 -10.50 16.53
CA ASN A 154 -17.72 -10.11 15.14
C ASN A 154 -17.50 -8.61 14.84
N ILE A 155 -16.73 -7.90 15.68
CA ILE A 155 -16.38 -6.50 15.43
C ILE A 155 -15.26 -6.39 14.39
N HIS A 156 -15.46 -5.50 13.42
CA HIS A 156 -14.50 -5.15 12.38
C HIS A 156 -14.39 -3.63 12.22
N CYS A 157 -13.28 -3.18 11.67
CA CYS A 157 -13.07 -1.77 11.37
C CYS A 157 -13.66 -1.38 10.01
N CYS A 158 -14.27 -0.20 9.97
CA CYS A 158 -14.64 0.54 8.78
C CYS A 158 -14.06 1.95 8.93
N GLY A 159 -12.87 2.17 8.37
CA GLY A 159 -12.10 3.38 8.61
C GLY A 159 -11.78 3.52 10.11
N ILE A 160 -12.17 4.64 10.71
CA ILE A 160 -11.96 4.91 12.15
C ILE A 160 -13.00 4.27 13.06
N LYS A 161 -14.09 3.71 12.51
CA LYS A 161 -15.21 3.18 13.30
C LYS A 161 -15.14 1.66 13.41
N ALA A 162 -15.52 1.13 14.56
CA ALA A 162 -15.75 -0.30 14.76
C ALA A 162 -17.25 -0.63 14.58
N TYR A 163 -17.57 -1.76 13.97
CA TYR A 163 -18.95 -2.22 13.78
C TYR A 163 -19.06 -3.74 13.76
N ASN A 164 -20.25 -4.26 14.06
CA ASN A 164 -20.53 -5.69 13.95
C ASN A 164 -20.70 -6.08 12.48
N ILE A 165 -19.80 -6.90 11.95
CA ILE A 165 -19.83 -7.34 10.56
C ILE A 165 -21.04 -8.22 10.22
N LYS A 166 -21.68 -8.84 11.22
CA LYS A 166 -22.89 -9.64 11.04
C LYS A 166 -24.17 -8.81 11.06
N ASP A 167 -24.12 -7.53 11.43
CA ASP A 167 -25.28 -6.65 11.44
C ASP A 167 -25.70 -6.29 9.99
N PRO A 168 -26.90 -6.70 9.54
CA PRO A 168 -27.38 -6.38 8.19
C PRO A 168 -27.74 -4.91 8.01
N GLN A 169 -27.92 -4.16 9.10
CA GLN A 169 -28.23 -2.73 9.07
C GLN A 169 -26.97 -1.86 8.93
N MET A 170 -25.78 -2.45 8.95
CA MET A 170 -24.53 -1.71 8.88
C MET A 170 -23.78 -2.06 7.59
N LYS A 171 -23.43 -1.03 6.81
CA LYS A 171 -22.67 -1.19 5.57
C LYS A 171 -21.43 -0.32 5.57
N CYS A 172 -20.28 -0.92 5.24
CA CYS A 172 -19.01 -0.22 5.08
C CYS A 172 -18.70 -0.02 3.59
N CYS A 173 -18.47 1.24 3.18
CA CYS A 173 -18.10 1.63 1.83
C CYS A 173 -16.78 2.41 1.86
N ALA A 174 -15.69 1.81 1.38
CA ALA A 174 -14.32 2.36 1.35
C ALA A 174 -13.94 3.16 2.61
N GLY A 175 -14.15 2.57 3.79
CA GLY A 175 -13.85 3.18 5.09
C GLY A 175 -14.96 4.05 5.70
N THR A 176 -16.06 4.29 4.97
CA THR A 176 -17.23 5.03 5.48
C THR A 176 -18.32 4.07 5.94
N LEU A 177 -18.72 4.17 7.21
CA LEU A 177 -19.75 3.32 7.81
C LEU A 177 -21.13 4.00 7.73
N TYR A 178 -22.09 3.29 7.14
CA TYR A 178 -23.48 3.69 6.98
C TYR A 178 -24.43 2.82 7.82
N ASN A 179 -25.43 3.47 8.42
CA ASN A 179 -26.57 2.83 9.06
C ASN A 179 -27.75 2.81 8.07
N LEU A 180 -28.17 1.61 7.69
CA LEU A 180 -29.20 1.33 6.70
C LEU A 180 -30.62 1.38 7.26
N THR A 181 -30.81 1.44 8.58
CA THR A 181 -32.14 1.57 9.20
C THR A 181 -32.82 2.90 8.87
N LEU A 182 -32.04 3.90 8.46
CA LEU A 182 -32.52 5.21 8.03
C LEU A 182 -32.89 5.25 6.54
N LEU A 183 -32.72 4.14 5.82
CA LEU A 183 -33.10 3.99 4.42
C LEU A 183 -34.33 3.08 4.37
N ASP A 184 -35.31 3.43 3.53
CA ASP A 184 -36.59 2.72 3.37
C ASP A 184 -36.41 1.21 3.10
N GLU A 185 -37.52 0.45 3.05
CA GLU A 185 -37.71 -1.03 3.08
C GLU A 185 -36.69 -1.93 2.33
N HIS A 186 -35.83 -1.37 1.47
CA HIS A 186 -34.80 -2.06 0.66
C HIS A 186 -33.36 -1.91 1.19
N GLY A 187 -33.15 -1.48 2.44
CA GLY A 187 -31.81 -1.25 3.02
C GLY A 187 -30.81 -2.41 2.86
N GLN A 188 -31.27 -3.66 2.70
CA GLN A 188 -30.42 -4.84 2.50
C GLN A 188 -29.70 -4.89 1.14
N ASP A 189 -30.22 -4.19 0.12
CA ASP A 189 -29.66 -4.15 -1.24
C ASP A 189 -28.83 -2.88 -1.51
N ALA A 190 -28.59 -2.04 -0.50
CA ALA A 190 -27.81 -0.83 -0.66
C ALA A 190 -26.42 -1.16 -1.20
N GLN A 191 -25.97 -0.47 -2.26
CA GLN A 191 -24.67 -0.70 -2.90
C GLN A 191 -23.71 0.45 -2.57
N CYS A 192 -22.42 0.15 -2.48
CA CYS A 192 -21.38 1.16 -2.39
C CYS A 192 -20.97 1.61 -3.80
N CYS A 193 -20.64 2.89 -3.93
CA CYS A 193 -19.91 3.46 -5.04
C CYS A 193 -18.70 4.20 -4.46
N GLY A 194 -17.56 3.53 -4.40
CA GLY A 194 -16.41 3.95 -3.62
C GLY A 194 -16.79 4.11 -2.15
N SER A 195 -16.59 5.32 -1.61
CA SER A 195 -16.93 5.66 -0.22
C SER A 195 -18.39 6.07 -0.01
N LEU A 196 -19.18 6.18 -1.08
CA LEU A 196 -20.56 6.64 -1.05
C LEU A 196 -21.55 5.48 -1.10
N LEU A 197 -22.73 5.70 -0.52
CA LEU A 197 -23.86 4.78 -0.64
C LEU A 197 -24.74 5.15 -1.84
N GLN A 198 -24.94 4.21 -2.76
CA GLN A 198 -25.76 4.38 -3.96
C GLN A 198 -27.25 4.30 -3.62
N LYS A 199 -28.03 5.28 -4.07
CA LYS A 199 -29.49 5.28 -3.95
C LYS A 199 -30.14 4.64 -5.18
N GLN A 200 -31.43 4.31 -5.10
CA GLN A 200 -32.17 3.63 -6.17
C GLN A 200 -32.19 4.42 -7.51
N GLN A 201 -32.10 5.75 -7.44
CA GLN A 201 -32.10 6.65 -8.61
C GLN A 201 -30.68 6.93 -9.13
N ASP A 202 -29.65 6.30 -8.55
CA ASP A 202 -28.27 6.52 -8.89
C ASP A 202 -27.67 5.31 -9.63
N ILE A 203 -26.65 5.57 -10.44
CA ILE A 203 -25.84 4.59 -11.14
C ILE A 203 -24.39 4.79 -10.74
N CYS A 204 -23.73 3.74 -10.27
CA CYS A 204 -22.30 3.74 -10.04
C CYS A 204 -21.56 3.28 -11.31
N CYS A 205 -20.66 4.10 -11.82
CA CYS A 205 -19.71 3.72 -12.87
C CYS A 205 -18.31 3.60 -12.27
N SER A 206 -17.57 2.57 -12.66
CA SER A 206 -16.32 2.18 -11.99
C SER A 206 -15.25 1.71 -12.97
N SER A 207 -14.03 2.21 -12.78
CA SER A 207 -12.78 1.72 -13.35
C SER A 207 -11.84 1.25 -12.23
N GLU A 208 -10.59 0.95 -12.57
CA GLU A 208 -9.63 0.41 -11.59
C GLU A 208 -9.33 1.37 -10.42
N ASP A 209 -9.28 2.66 -10.69
CA ASP A 209 -8.86 3.71 -9.76
C ASP A 209 -10.00 4.65 -9.33
N ARG A 210 -11.18 4.53 -9.94
CA ARG A 210 -12.27 5.49 -9.77
C ARG A 210 -13.62 4.83 -9.74
N GLU A 211 -14.43 5.23 -8.77
CA GLU A 211 -15.85 4.92 -8.68
C GLU A 211 -16.60 6.25 -8.59
N VAL A 212 -17.54 6.47 -9.51
CA VAL A 212 -18.27 7.75 -9.64
C VAL A 212 -19.76 7.48 -9.68
N LEU A 213 -20.48 8.21 -8.83
CA LEU A 213 -21.93 8.14 -8.70
C LEU A 213 -22.60 9.17 -9.62
N TYR A 214 -23.55 8.71 -10.43
CA TYR A 214 -24.33 9.56 -11.34
C TYR A 214 -25.82 9.40 -11.07
N SER A 215 -26.61 10.45 -11.27
CA SER A 215 -28.06 10.32 -11.33
C SER A 215 -28.48 9.58 -12.60
N ALA A 216 -29.33 8.57 -12.46
CA ALA A 216 -29.82 7.74 -13.56
C ALA A 216 -30.56 8.59 -14.61
N LYS A 217 -30.26 8.33 -15.88
CA LYS A 217 -30.82 9.02 -17.05
C LYS A 217 -31.09 7.98 -18.12
N THR A 218 -32.24 8.09 -18.78
CA THR A 218 -32.59 7.22 -19.89
C THR A 218 -31.61 7.42 -21.05
N GLY A 219 -31.16 6.32 -21.66
CA GLY A 219 -30.20 6.36 -22.77
C GLY A 219 -28.73 6.59 -22.35
N PHE A 220 -28.39 6.45 -21.06
CA PHE A 220 -27.00 6.52 -20.59
C PHE A 220 -26.51 5.19 -20.03
N ARG A 221 -25.20 4.92 -20.14
CA ARG A 221 -24.53 3.69 -19.65
C ARG A 221 -23.12 3.99 -19.12
N CYS A 222 -22.56 3.04 -18.38
CA CYS A 222 -21.17 3.11 -17.90
C CYS A 222 -20.16 2.54 -18.91
N CYS A 223 -19.04 3.25 -19.08
CA CYS A 223 -17.83 2.79 -19.74
C CYS A 223 -16.64 3.10 -18.82
N GLY A 224 -16.21 2.11 -18.03
CA GLY A 224 -15.38 2.35 -16.86
C GLY A 224 -16.12 3.26 -15.88
N HIS A 225 -15.45 4.31 -15.40
CA HIS A 225 -16.03 5.36 -14.55
C HIS A 225 -16.81 6.43 -15.30
N LEU A 226 -16.84 6.39 -16.64
CA LEU A 226 -17.51 7.39 -17.47
C LEU A 226 -18.98 7.03 -17.69
N TYR A 227 -19.86 8.02 -17.58
CA TYR A 227 -21.30 7.87 -17.82
C TYR A 227 -21.70 8.59 -19.11
N PHE A 228 -21.94 7.82 -20.16
CA PHE A 228 -22.05 8.34 -21.53
C PHE A 228 -23.44 8.13 -22.14
N ASN A 229 -23.80 9.00 -23.07
CA ASN A 229 -25.04 8.89 -23.85
C ASN A 229 -24.87 7.88 -24.99
N THR A 230 -25.70 6.84 -25.03
CA THR A 230 -25.62 5.75 -26.00
C THR A 230 -26.01 6.13 -27.41
N THR A 231 -26.57 7.34 -27.64
CA THR A 231 -26.84 7.84 -29.00
C THR A 231 -25.61 8.49 -29.65
N LEU A 232 -24.65 8.92 -28.84
CA LEU A 232 -23.45 9.63 -29.30
C LEU A 232 -22.21 8.72 -29.32
N TRP A 233 -22.10 7.87 -28.30
CA TRP A 233 -20.91 7.06 -28.06
C TRP A 233 -21.26 5.59 -27.87
N SER A 234 -20.28 4.75 -28.19
CA SER A 234 -20.26 3.32 -27.93
C SER A 234 -19.10 3.00 -26.98
N CYS A 235 -19.16 1.87 -26.27
CA CYS A 235 -18.13 1.46 -25.32
C CYS A 235 -17.55 0.10 -25.69
N CYS A 236 -16.22 -0.02 -25.60
CA CYS A 236 -15.55 -1.31 -25.65
C CYS A 236 -14.31 -1.30 -24.76
N ALA A 237 -14.24 -2.20 -23.77
CA ALA A 237 -13.13 -2.31 -22.83
C ALA A 237 -12.76 -0.96 -22.19
N GLU A 238 -13.77 -0.29 -21.62
CA GLU A 238 -13.66 1.03 -20.98
C GLU A 238 -13.18 2.18 -21.90
N ARG A 239 -13.29 2.02 -23.22
CA ARG A 239 -12.96 3.07 -24.20
C ARG A 239 -14.20 3.51 -24.97
N LEU A 240 -14.45 4.82 -24.96
CA LEU A 240 -15.53 5.43 -25.74
C LEU A 240 -15.13 5.62 -27.21
N ARG A 241 -16.07 5.38 -28.12
CA ARG A 241 -15.93 5.59 -29.57
C ARG A 241 -17.17 6.26 -30.14
N SER A 242 -16.99 7.21 -31.06
CA SER A 242 -18.10 7.94 -31.69
C SER A 242 -18.89 7.03 -32.64
N ILE A 243 -20.22 7.08 -32.58
CA ILE A 243 -21.10 6.27 -33.43
C ILE A 243 -21.14 6.78 -34.89
N HIS A 244 -20.69 8.01 -35.15
CA HIS A 244 -20.74 8.63 -36.48
C HIS A 244 -19.52 8.32 -37.37
N GLU A 245 -18.62 7.43 -36.95
CA GLU A 245 -17.50 7.00 -37.79
C GLU A 245 -17.96 5.94 -38.82
N PRO A 246 -17.72 6.14 -40.14
CA PRO A 246 -18.06 5.17 -41.17
C PRO A 246 -17.25 3.86 -41.01
N GLY A 247 -17.90 2.71 -41.08
CA GLY A 247 -17.25 1.38 -41.22
C GLY A 247 -17.26 0.45 -39.99
N GLN A 248 -17.98 0.77 -38.91
CA GLN A 248 -18.00 -0.04 -37.69
C GLN A 248 -19.25 -0.94 -37.57
N ASP A 249 -19.02 -2.21 -37.25
CA ASP A 249 -20.07 -3.21 -37.01
C ASP A 249 -20.86 -2.88 -35.74
N ARG A 250 -22.06 -2.32 -35.92
CA ARG A 250 -22.96 -1.84 -34.86
C ARG A 250 -23.39 -2.91 -33.86
N ARG A 251 -23.20 -4.20 -34.14
CA ARG A 251 -23.83 -5.30 -33.37
C ARG A 251 -23.13 -5.66 -32.05
N LYS A 252 -21.93 -5.16 -31.75
CA LYS A 252 -21.13 -5.58 -30.56
C LYS A 252 -20.69 -4.46 -29.59
N MET A 253 -21.05 -3.19 -29.82
CA MET A 253 -20.42 -2.04 -29.13
C MET A 253 -21.32 -1.29 -28.13
N ASN A 254 -22.50 -1.84 -27.80
CA ASN A 254 -23.47 -1.22 -26.87
C ASN A 254 -23.44 -1.83 -25.47
N ASN A 255 -22.29 -2.36 -25.05
CA ASN A 255 -22.20 -3.11 -23.81
C ASN A 255 -21.68 -2.23 -22.67
N GLU A 256 -22.30 -2.39 -21.51
CA GLU A 256 -21.82 -1.78 -20.28
C GLU A 256 -20.55 -2.50 -19.84
N SER A 257 -19.50 -1.75 -19.54
CA SER A 257 -18.22 -2.29 -19.08
C SER A 257 -17.82 -1.49 -17.84
N ARG A 258 -17.84 -2.12 -16.67
CA ARG A 258 -17.43 -1.53 -15.40
C ARG A 258 -16.95 -2.61 -14.43
N LEU A 259 -16.03 -2.26 -13.53
CA LEU A 259 -15.54 -3.19 -12.50
C LEU A 259 -16.55 -3.32 -11.36
N GLN A 260 -16.87 -4.55 -10.96
CA GLN A 260 -17.76 -4.78 -9.82
C GLN A 260 -16.96 -4.80 -8.52
N SER A 261 -17.55 -4.35 -7.41
CA SER A 261 -16.90 -4.43 -6.09
C SER A 261 -17.31 -5.71 -5.36
N VAL A 262 -16.35 -6.39 -4.73
CA VAL A 262 -16.59 -7.53 -3.83
C VAL A 262 -17.51 -7.12 -2.67
N ASN A 263 -17.46 -5.87 -2.25
CA ASN A 263 -18.26 -5.33 -1.13
C ASN A 263 -19.75 -5.16 -1.47
N ASN A 264 -20.09 -5.19 -2.76
CA ASN A 264 -21.48 -5.14 -3.23
C ASN A 264 -22.06 -6.52 -3.53
N MET A 265 -21.28 -7.58 -3.37
CA MET A 265 -21.76 -8.93 -3.58
C MET A 265 -22.71 -9.35 -2.46
N ASN A 266 -23.82 -9.99 -2.83
CA ASN A 266 -24.68 -10.65 -1.85
C ASN A 266 -23.90 -11.76 -1.13
N LYS A 267 -24.33 -12.08 0.10
CA LYS A 267 -23.68 -13.10 0.94
C LYS A 267 -23.56 -14.46 0.24
N THR A 268 -24.58 -14.83 -0.55
CA THR A 268 -24.62 -16.12 -1.23
C THR A 268 -23.49 -16.25 -2.26
N ASP A 269 -23.25 -15.22 -3.06
CA ASP A 269 -22.25 -15.22 -4.12
C ASP A 269 -20.84 -14.98 -3.59
N LEU A 270 -20.69 -14.13 -2.59
CA LEU A 270 -19.43 -13.94 -1.85
C LEU A 270 -18.96 -15.26 -1.22
N CYS A 271 -19.88 -15.98 -0.57
CA CYS A 271 -19.55 -17.19 0.20
C CYS A 271 -19.45 -18.47 -0.63
N LYS A 272 -19.79 -18.41 -1.93
CA LYS A 272 -19.63 -19.52 -2.90
C LYS A 272 -18.13 -19.69 -3.26
N LYS A 273 -17.86 -20.18 -4.48
CA LYS A 273 -16.50 -20.39 -5.00
C LYS A 273 -16.05 -19.09 -5.67
N MET A 274 -15.08 -18.42 -5.06
CA MET A 274 -14.40 -17.26 -5.63
C MET A 274 -12.96 -17.65 -6.01
N ARG A 275 -12.33 -16.87 -6.87
CA ARG A 275 -10.89 -16.93 -7.11
C ARG A 275 -10.28 -15.56 -6.90
N ILE A 276 -9.02 -15.54 -6.52
CA ILE A 276 -8.18 -14.34 -6.52
C ILE A 276 -6.88 -14.69 -7.23
N GLY A 277 -6.35 -13.76 -8.01
CA GLY A 277 -5.11 -13.98 -8.74
C GLY A 277 -4.56 -12.69 -9.31
N THR A 278 -3.30 -12.75 -9.73
CA THR A 278 -2.60 -11.63 -10.37
C THR A 278 -2.78 -11.72 -11.87
N VAL A 279 -3.17 -10.63 -12.52
CA VAL A 279 -3.29 -10.59 -13.98
C VAL A 279 -1.89 -10.63 -14.58
N GLU A 280 -1.67 -11.57 -15.48
CA GLU A 280 -0.42 -11.69 -16.23
C GLU A 280 -0.55 -11.03 -17.60
N SER A 281 -1.61 -11.36 -18.34
CA SER A 281 -1.88 -10.78 -19.66
C SER A 281 -3.38 -10.79 -19.97
N VAL A 282 -3.83 -9.82 -20.78
CA VAL A 282 -5.20 -9.72 -21.27
C VAL A 282 -5.18 -9.76 -22.79
N SER A 283 -6.03 -10.59 -23.39
CA SER A 283 -6.21 -10.70 -24.84
C SER A 283 -7.67 -10.44 -25.22
N LEU A 284 -7.98 -10.47 -26.52
CA LEU A 284 -9.35 -10.32 -27.02
C LEU A 284 -10.32 -11.41 -26.54
N HIS A 285 -9.84 -12.62 -26.22
CA HIS A 285 -10.71 -13.77 -25.94
C HIS A 285 -10.42 -14.45 -24.59
N SER A 286 -9.43 -13.96 -23.87
CA SER A 286 -9.04 -14.55 -22.60
C SER A 286 -8.19 -13.62 -21.75
N ILE A 287 -8.25 -13.87 -20.44
CA ILE A 287 -7.39 -13.29 -19.42
C ILE A 287 -6.56 -14.41 -18.81
N VAL A 288 -5.25 -14.19 -18.72
CA VAL A 288 -4.31 -15.10 -18.05
C VAL A 288 -4.03 -14.58 -16.66
N PHE A 289 -4.23 -15.44 -15.67
CA PHE A 289 -3.91 -15.17 -14.27
C PHE A 289 -2.77 -16.07 -13.79
N LYS A 290 -1.84 -15.45 -13.05
CA LYS A 290 -0.81 -16.12 -12.26
C LYS A 290 -1.15 -16.11 -10.78
N SER A 291 -0.52 -17.01 -10.02
CA SER A 291 -0.67 -17.11 -8.56
C SER A 291 -2.13 -17.19 -8.10
N VAL A 292 -2.92 -18.07 -8.71
CA VAL A 292 -4.36 -18.13 -8.47
C VAL A 292 -4.71 -18.98 -7.26
N LEU A 293 -5.49 -18.40 -6.36
CA LEU A 293 -6.08 -19.07 -5.20
C LEU A 293 -7.59 -19.22 -5.38
N LYS A 294 -8.09 -20.43 -5.14
CA LYS A 294 -9.53 -20.73 -5.06
C LYS A 294 -10.00 -20.61 -3.63
N ILE A 295 -10.96 -19.72 -3.40
CA ILE A 295 -11.54 -19.43 -2.10
C ILE A 295 -12.91 -20.12 -1.99
N ARG A 296 -13.17 -20.75 -0.84
CA ARG A 296 -14.49 -21.27 -0.47
C ARG A 296 -14.91 -20.63 0.84
N GLY A 297 -15.65 -19.51 0.76
CA GLY A 297 -16.01 -18.68 1.92
C GLY A 297 -16.66 -19.48 3.05
N LYS A 298 -17.76 -20.20 2.76
CA LYS A 298 -18.48 -21.02 3.77
C LYS A 298 -17.63 -22.09 4.47
N LYS A 299 -16.52 -22.51 3.86
CA LYS A 299 -15.65 -23.57 4.40
C LYS A 299 -14.37 -23.03 5.03
N ALA A 300 -14.13 -21.72 4.99
CA ALA A 300 -12.86 -21.09 5.34
C ALA A 300 -11.65 -21.81 4.71
N LYS A 301 -11.75 -22.18 3.42
CA LYS A 301 -10.71 -22.94 2.71
C LYS A 301 -10.18 -22.20 1.50
N VAL A 302 -8.86 -22.17 1.39
CA VAL A 302 -8.13 -21.70 0.21
C VAL A 302 -7.38 -22.87 -0.42
N LYS A 303 -7.35 -22.94 -1.75
CA LYS A 303 -6.56 -23.93 -2.50
C LYS A 303 -5.84 -23.24 -3.66
N ALA A 304 -4.53 -23.43 -3.75
CA ALA A 304 -3.76 -23.01 -4.91
C ALA A 304 -4.23 -23.76 -6.18
N LEU A 305 -4.39 -23.03 -7.28
CA LEU A 305 -4.68 -23.60 -8.58
C LEU A 305 -3.41 -23.68 -9.45
N PRO A 306 -3.33 -24.64 -10.38
CA PRO A 306 -2.20 -24.73 -11.31
C PRO A 306 -2.05 -23.47 -12.16
N PHE A 307 -0.80 -23.18 -12.53
CA PHE A 307 -0.43 -22.09 -13.43
C PHE A 307 -0.19 -22.61 -14.86
N PRO A 308 -0.60 -21.90 -15.93
CA PRO A 308 -1.43 -20.69 -15.94
C PRO A 308 -2.93 -20.97 -15.78
N TYR A 309 -3.66 -20.04 -15.15
CA TYR A 309 -5.12 -20.09 -15.13
C TYR A 309 -5.67 -19.17 -16.22
N ILE A 310 -6.42 -19.74 -17.17
CA ILE A 310 -6.99 -19.01 -18.30
C ILE A 310 -8.50 -18.83 -18.09
N LEU A 311 -8.96 -17.59 -18.03
CA LEU A 311 -10.37 -17.23 -18.05
C LEU A 311 -10.76 -16.83 -19.48
N LYS A 312 -11.62 -17.61 -20.13
CA LYS A 312 -12.15 -17.24 -21.46
C LYS A 312 -13.19 -16.13 -21.31
N THR A 313 -13.17 -15.17 -22.23
CA THR A 313 -14.11 -14.06 -22.31
C THR A 313 -14.88 -14.13 -23.62
N ASP A 314 -16.20 -14.32 -23.54
CA ASP A 314 -17.04 -14.45 -24.74
C ASP A 314 -17.24 -13.10 -25.45
N ASP A 315 -17.20 -11.99 -24.70
CA ASP A 315 -17.25 -10.63 -25.24
C ASP A 315 -16.18 -9.73 -24.61
N HIS A 316 -15.19 -9.38 -25.42
CA HIS A 316 -14.13 -8.43 -25.05
C HIS A 316 -14.68 -7.07 -24.65
N CYS A 317 -15.73 -6.58 -25.31
CA CYS A 317 -16.18 -5.20 -25.10
C CYS A 317 -16.91 -5.02 -23.76
N SER A 318 -17.62 -6.05 -23.29
CA SER A 318 -18.21 -6.09 -21.94
C SER A 318 -17.18 -6.30 -20.83
N SER A 319 -15.99 -6.81 -21.16
CA SER A 319 -14.96 -7.08 -20.16
C SER A 319 -14.33 -5.76 -19.69
N PRO A 320 -14.19 -5.53 -18.37
CA PRO A 320 -13.54 -4.34 -17.85
C PRO A 320 -12.04 -4.34 -18.18
N LYS A 321 -11.42 -3.15 -18.14
CA LYS A 321 -9.99 -3.02 -18.39
C LYS A 321 -9.21 -3.50 -17.16
N LEU A 322 -8.37 -4.52 -17.36
CA LEU A 322 -7.52 -5.08 -16.29
C LEU A 322 -6.07 -4.68 -16.51
N ILE A 323 -5.36 -4.43 -15.41
CA ILE A 323 -3.96 -3.99 -15.42
C ILE A 323 -3.05 -5.19 -15.11
N PRO A 324 -2.09 -5.54 -15.99
CA PRO A 324 -1.08 -6.56 -15.68
C PRO A 324 -0.33 -6.25 -14.38
N GLY A 325 -0.09 -7.27 -13.57
CA GLY A 325 0.53 -7.15 -12.26
C GLY A 325 -0.42 -6.83 -11.10
N LYS A 326 -1.67 -6.39 -11.38
CA LYS A 326 -2.68 -6.15 -10.36
C LYS A 326 -3.42 -7.43 -9.96
N ILE A 327 -3.94 -7.44 -8.74
CA ILE A 327 -4.68 -8.57 -8.16
C ILE A 327 -6.17 -8.29 -8.28
N TYR A 328 -6.94 -9.28 -8.72
CA TYR A 328 -8.40 -9.19 -8.80
C TYR A 328 -9.06 -10.44 -8.25
N PHE A 329 -10.27 -10.25 -7.71
CA PHE A 329 -11.20 -11.33 -7.45
C PHE A 329 -11.95 -11.65 -8.73
N PHE A 330 -12.29 -12.92 -8.97
CA PHE A 330 -13.06 -13.28 -10.15
C PHE A 330 -13.80 -14.61 -9.97
N ASN A 331 -14.91 -14.74 -10.67
CA ASN A 331 -15.64 -16.01 -10.79
C ASN A 331 -15.44 -16.60 -12.20
N LYS A 332 -16.45 -17.23 -12.80
CA LYS A 332 -16.34 -17.73 -14.20
C LYS A 332 -16.81 -16.71 -15.24
N VAL A 333 -17.39 -15.61 -14.80
CA VAL A 333 -18.13 -14.64 -15.63
C VAL A 333 -17.59 -13.22 -15.39
N ASN A 334 -17.50 -12.81 -14.12
CA ASN A 334 -17.16 -11.45 -13.72
C ASN A 334 -15.82 -11.38 -12.99
N VAL A 335 -15.20 -10.19 -13.08
CA VAL A 335 -14.00 -9.78 -12.34
C VAL A 335 -14.40 -8.65 -11.39
N PHE A 336 -13.82 -8.65 -10.19
CA PHE A 336 -14.17 -7.78 -9.08
C PHE A 336 -12.93 -7.13 -8.46
N THR A 337 -13.09 -5.90 -8.00
CA THR A 337 -12.14 -5.16 -7.17
C THR A 337 -12.56 -5.21 -5.70
N ASP A 338 -11.62 -4.97 -4.81
CA ASP A 338 -11.89 -4.77 -3.39
C ASP A 338 -11.25 -3.46 -2.93
N SER A 339 -12.09 -2.45 -2.73
CA SER A 339 -11.70 -1.11 -2.30
C SER A 339 -11.80 -0.90 -0.78
N ASN A 340 -12.28 -1.89 -0.02
CA ASN A 340 -12.40 -1.78 1.45
C ASN A 340 -11.15 -2.28 2.17
N HIS A 341 -10.25 -2.98 1.49
CA HIS A 341 -9.13 -3.67 2.11
C HIS A 341 -7.84 -3.42 1.29
N ASP A 342 -6.77 -3.04 1.99
CA ASP A 342 -5.48 -2.71 1.38
C ASP A 342 -4.69 -3.96 0.99
N THR A 343 -4.97 -5.09 1.65
CA THR A 343 -4.23 -6.34 1.47
C THR A 343 -5.14 -7.53 1.18
N VAL A 344 -4.61 -8.51 0.44
CA VAL A 344 -5.30 -9.78 0.19
C VAL A 344 -5.65 -10.51 1.49
N LEU A 345 -4.81 -10.40 2.52
CA LEU A 345 -5.06 -11.02 3.82
C LEU A 345 -6.30 -10.43 4.50
N GLN A 346 -6.43 -9.10 4.49
CA GLN A 346 -7.61 -8.40 5.00
C GLN A 346 -8.87 -8.82 4.22
N SER A 347 -8.81 -8.85 2.88
CA SER A 347 -9.94 -9.30 2.06
C SER A 347 -10.36 -10.74 2.35
N LEU A 348 -9.40 -11.66 2.50
CA LEU A 348 -9.67 -13.06 2.84
C LEU A 348 -10.30 -13.19 4.24
N HIS A 349 -9.75 -12.47 5.22
CA HIS A 349 -10.29 -12.41 6.57
C HIS A 349 -11.73 -11.91 6.56
N PHE A 350 -12.02 -10.82 5.85
CA PHE A 350 -13.36 -10.29 5.66
C PHE A 350 -14.32 -11.32 5.04
N ILE A 351 -13.92 -11.99 3.96
CA ILE A 351 -14.74 -13.02 3.31
C ILE A 351 -15.07 -14.14 4.30
N PHE A 352 -14.09 -14.64 5.06
CA PHE A 352 -14.33 -15.73 6.01
C PHE A 352 -15.18 -15.29 7.20
N SER A 353 -14.97 -14.10 7.73
CA SER A 353 -15.79 -13.53 8.81
C SER A 353 -17.23 -13.29 8.37
N LYS A 354 -17.48 -12.80 7.14
CA LYS A 354 -18.84 -12.65 6.60
C LYS A 354 -19.53 -13.99 6.34
N CYS A 355 -18.76 -15.02 6.00
CA CYS A 355 -19.27 -16.32 5.59
C CYS A 355 -19.35 -17.36 6.72
N SER A 356 -18.83 -17.05 7.90
CA SER A 356 -19.00 -17.87 9.10
C SER A 356 -20.48 -17.93 9.49
N ALA A 357 -20.87 -19.06 10.08
CA ALA A 357 -22.22 -19.28 10.58
C ALA A 357 -22.51 -18.34 11.76
#